data_AF-A0ABD0BWD8-F1
#
_entry.id   AF-A0ABD0BWD8-F1
#
_cell.length_a   1.000
_cell.length_b   1.000
_cell.length_c   1.000
_cell.angle_alpha   90.00
_cell.angle_beta   90.00
_cell.angle_gamma   90.00
#
_symmetry.space_group_name_H-M   'P 1'
#
loop_
_entity.id
_entity.type
_entity.pdbx_description
1 polymer ?
#
loop_
_entity_poly.entity_id
_entity_poly.type
_entity_poly.pdbx_seq_one_letter_code
_entity_poly.pdbx_strand_id
1 'polypeptide(L)'
;MSQIASEARLSVGQIYRYFSNKDAIIEEMIRRIIDSRIEEMQGKTLVEGMPQALAWRQTLNEDDDALMLEMSAEATRNPLVANMLIEAEARMFANACAHLKKQFPHLSDEHIRCCVEITAVMIEGTIYRRLTPLKVPSEQLEPIYQNILNMIFSAK
;
A
#
# COMPACT_ATOMS: atom_id res chain seq x y z
N MET A 1 6.57 -12.17 21.90
CA MET A 1 7.99 -12.49 21.63
C MET A 1 8.25 -13.99 21.56
N SER A 2 7.88 -14.78 22.56
CA SER A 2 8.11 -16.25 22.54
C SER A 2 7.51 -16.96 21.31
N GLN A 3 6.29 -16.60 20.88
CA GLN A 3 5.69 -17.16 19.66
C GLN A 3 6.49 -16.81 18.39
N ILE A 4 6.94 -15.57 18.25
CA ILE A 4 7.78 -15.13 17.12
C ILE A 4 9.10 -15.92 17.09
N ALA A 5 9.72 -16.11 18.26
CA ALA A 5 10.95 -16.89 18.41
C ALA A 5 10.72 -18.36 17.98
N SER A 6 9.62 -18.96 18.42
CA SER A 6 9.24 -20.32 18.02
C SER A 6 9.05 -20.43 16.50
N GLU A 7 8.31 -19.52 15.89
CA GLU A 7 8.03 -19.53 14.45
C GLU A 7 9.32 -19.33 13.63
N ALA A 8 10.19 -18.41 14.06
CA ALA A 8 11.48 -18.14 13.42
C ALA A 8 12.54 -19.23 13.68
N ARG A 9 12.25 -20.24 14.52
CA ARG A 9 13.21 -21.25 15.00
C ARG A 9 14.45 -20.61 15.64
N LEU A 10 14.24 -19.53 16.38
CA LEU A 10 15.25 -18.78 17.13
C LEU A 10 14.94 -18.81 18.63
N SER A 11 15.96 -18.61 19.46
CA SER A 11 15.74 -18.28 20.86
C SER A 11 15.26 -16.83 21.01
N VAL A 12 14.51 -16.57 22.08
CA VAL A 12 14.07 -15.21 22.43
C VAL A 12 15.27 -14.26 22.58
N GLY A 13 16.37 -14.73 23.17
CA GLY A 13 17.61 -13.94 23.28
C GLY A 13 18.24 -13.58 21.93
N GLN A 14 18.14 -14.45 20.92
CA GLN A 14 18.60 -14.12 19.56
C GLN A 14 17.76 -13.03 18.92
N ILE A 15 16.43 -13.03 19.11
CA ILE A 15 15.57 -11.95 18.59
C ILE A 15 15.89 -10.63 19.28
N TYR A 16 16.06 -10.62 20.61
CA TYR A 16 16.38 -9.40 21.36
C TYR A 16 17.70 -8.74 20.97
N ARG A 17 18.62 -9.46 20.31
CA ARG A 17 19.84 -8.86 19.74
C ARG A 17 19.56 -7.91 18.58
N TYR A 18 18.46 -8.09 17.87
CA TYR A 18 18.09 -7.31 16.70
C TYR A 18 16.91 -6.37 16.98
N PHE A 19 15.98 -6.79 17.83
CA PHE A 19 14.75 -6.05 18.11
C PHE A 19 14.54 -5.89 19.61
N SER A 20 14.44 -4.64 20.06
CA SER A 20 14.25 -4.31 21.48
C SER A 20 12.89 -4.77 22.03
N ASN A 21 11.86 -4.81 21.19
CA ASN A 21 10.50 -5.23 21.54
C ASN A 21 9.73 -5.69 20.29
N LYS A 22 8.44 -6.03 20.46
CA LYS A 22 7.59 -6.46 19.33
C LYS A 22 7.30 -5.31 18.36
N ASP A 23 7.19 -4.08 18.86
CA ASP A 23 6.87 -2.91 18.05
C ASP A 23 8.00 -2.58 17.06
N ALA A 24 9.26 -2.78 17.46
CA ALA A 24 10.41 -2.66 16.56
C ALA A 24 10.38 -3.69 15.40
N ILE A 25 9.85 -4.89 15.64
CA ILE A 25 9.65 -5.88 14.56
C ILE A 25 8.57 -5.40 13.61
N ILE A 26 7.44 -4.93 14.15
CA ILE A 26 6.32 -4.41 13.37
C ILE A 26 6.77 -3.21 12.51
N GLU A 27 7.52 -2.28 13.09
CA GLU A 27 8.05 -1.12 12.38
C GLU A 27 8.89 -1.53 11.17
N GLU A 28 9.81 -2.48 11.36
CA GLU A 28 10.63 -2.98 10.26
C GLU A 28 9.83 -3.77 9.21
N MET A 29 8.77 -4.48 9.61
CA MET A 29 7.85 -5.11 8.66
C MET A 29 7.11 -4.07 7.83
N ILE A 30 6.55 -3.02 8.45
CA ILE A 30 5.90 -1.91 7.74
C ILE A 30 6.90 -1.24 6.79
N ARG A 31 8.11 -0.93 7.28
CA ARG A 31 9.18 -0.34 6.47
C ARG A 31 9.47 -1.18 5.22
N ARG A 32 9.67 -2.49 5.39
CA ARG A 32 9.89 -3.43 4.29
C ARG A 32 8.74 -3.44 3.28
N ILE A 33 7.50 -3.43 3.74
CA ILE A 33 6.31 -3.43 2.87
C ILE A 33 6.29 -2.15 2.02
N ILE A 34 6.54 -1.00 2.65
CA ILE A 34 6.59 0.29 1.95
C ILE A 34 7.75 0.32 0.94
N ASP A 35 8.92 -0.20 1.30
CA ASP A 35 10.07 -0.31 0.39
C ASP A 35 9.71 -1.13 -0.86
N SER A 36 9.15 -2.32 -0.66
CA SER A 36 8.74 -3.20 -1.77
C SER A 36 7.69 -2.56 -2.67
N ARG A 37 6.70 -1.87 -2.10
CA ARG A 37 5.69 -1.13 -2.87
C ARG A 37 6.29 0.05 -3.66
N ILE A 38 7.26 0.77 -3.08
CA ILE A 38 7.97 1.85 -3.78
C ILE A 38 8.80 1.31 -4.95
N GLU A 39 9.51 0.20 -4.75
CA GLU A 39 10.28 -0.46 -5.81
C GLU A 39 9.37 -0.89 -6.97
N GLU A 40 8.22 -1.47 -6.67
CA GLU A 40 7.23 -1.86 -7.69
C GLU A 40 6.71 -0.67 -8.50
N MET A 41 6.44 0.48 -7.84
CA MET A 41 5.99 1.68 -8.54
C MET A 41 7.02 2.16 -9.58
N GLN A 42 8.31 2.06 -9.29
CA GLN A 42 9.36 2.53 -10.20
C GLN A 42 9.43 1.73 -11.52
N GLY A 43 8.91 0.50 -11.53
CA GLY A 43 8.93 -0.38 -12.70
C GLY A 43 7.74 -0.26 -13.66
N LYS A 44 6.68 0.50 -13.31
CA LYS A 44 5.41 0.48 -14.06
C LYS A 44 4.84 1.89 -14.34
N THR A 45 4.26 2.06 -15.53
CA THR A 45 3.41 3.23 -15.83
C THR A 45 2.12 3.10 -15.02
N LEU A 46 1.70 4.13 -14.28
CA LEU A 46 0.57 4.00 -13.37
C LEU A 46 -0.76 3.72 -14.10
N VAL A 47 -0.86 4.15 -15.36
CA VAL A 47 -2.03 3.94 -16.23
C VAL A 47 -2.02 2.55 -16.89
N GLU A 48 -0.85 1.91 -16.98
CA GLU A 48 -0.70 0.61 -17.63
C GLU A 48 -0.74 -0.49 -16.56
N GLY A 49 -1.80 -1.29 -16.55
CA GLY A 49 -1.96 -2.44 -15.64
C GLY A 49 -2.66 -2.15 -14.30
N MET A 50 -2.71 -0.90 -13.83
CA MET A 50 -3.49 -0.56 -12.63
C MET A 50 -5.01 -0.80 -12.77
N PRO A 51 -5.66 -0.49 -13.91
CA PRO A 51 -7.07 -0.84 -14.11
C PRO A 51 -7.34 -2.34 -13.95
N GLN A 52 -6.46 -3.17 -14.53
CA GLN A 52 -6.51 -4.62 -14.40
C GLN A 52 -6.27 -5.06 -12.95
N ALA A 53 -5.25 -4.51 -12.30
CA ALA A 53 -4.94 -4.85 -10.91
C ALA A 53 -6.12 -4.54 -9.98
N LEU A 54 -6.79 -3.39 -10.16
CA LEU A 54 -7.98 -3.03 -9.39
C LEU A 54 -9.17 -3.95 -9.71
N ALA A 55 -9.43 -4.24 -10.98
CA ALA A 55 -10.54 -5.08 -11.42
C ALA A 55 -10.43 -6.53 -10.95
N TRP A 56 -9.25 -7.14 -11.06
CA TRP A 56 -8.98 -8.50 -10.58
C TRP A 56 -8.59 -8.54 -9.10
N ARG A 57 -8.47 -7.38 -8.45
CA ARG A 57 -7.99 -7.23 -7.07
C ARG A 57 -6.66 -7.94 -6.83
N GLN A 58 -5.74 -7.75 -7.78
CA GLN A 58 -4.37 -8.26 -7.69
C GLN A 58 -3.62 -7.49 -6.60
N THR A 59 -2.74 -8.18 -5.91
CA THR A 59 -1.80 -7.59 -4.95
C THR A 59 -0.41 -8.17 -5.15
N LEU A 60 0.59 -7.49 -4.61
CA LEU A 60 1.97 -7.98 -4.58
C LEU A 60 2.14 -9.13 -3.59
N ASN A 61 1.53 -9.00 -2.41
CA ASN A 61 1.65 -9.97 -1.34
C ASN A 61 0.41 -9.90 -0.42
N GLU A 62 -0.28 -11.04 -0.28
CA GLU A 62 -1.51 -11.11 0.52
C GLU A 62 -1.26 -11.01 2.02
N ASP A 63 -0.13 -11.52 2.50
CA ASP A 63 0.24 -11.46 3.92
C ASP A 63 0.61 -10.03 4.31
N ASP A 64 1.27 -9.29 3.42
CA ASP A 64 1.59 -7.87 3.63
C ASP A 64 0.32 -7.03 3.70
N ASP A 65 -0.64 -7.28 2.81
CA ASP A 65 -1.96 -6.62 2.84
C ASP A 65 -2.71 -6.93 4.14
N ALA A 66 -2.73 -8.19 4.56
CA ALA A 66 -3.37 -8.61 5.81
C ALA A 66 -2.73 -7.91 7.02
N LEU A 67 -1.40 -7.85 7.06
CA LEU A 67 -0.68 -7.14 8.11
C LEU A 67 -1.02 -5.65 8.12
N MET A 68 -1.05 -4.99 6.96
CA MET A 68 -1.42 -3.57 6.89
C MET A 68 -2.85 -3.33 7.40
N LEU A 69 -3.80 -4.22 7.10
CA LEU A 69 -5.16 -4.15 7.65
C LEU A 69 -5.19 -4.31 9.18
N GLU A 70 -4.42 -5.24 9.72
CA GLU A 70 -4.28 -5.40 11.18
C GLU A 70 -3.68 -4.14 11.82
N MET A 71 -2.68 -3.55 11.18
CA MET A 71 -2.05 -2.32 11.67
C MET A 71 -3.01 -1.13 11.62
N SER A 72 -3.80 -0.98 10.54
CA SER A 72 -4.87 0.03 10.47
C SER A 72 -5.87 -0.13 11.61
N ALA A 73 -6.24 -1.37 11.95
CA ALA A 73 -7.13 -1.63 13.07
C ALA A 73 -6.48 -1.31 14.43
N GLU A 74 -5.21 -1.65 14.63
CA GLU A 74 -4.46 -1.37 15.86
C GLU A 74 -4.21 0.13 16.06
N ALA A 75 -3.95 0.89 14.99
CA ALA A 75 -3.75 2.34 15.03
C ALA A 75 -4.93 3.10 15.65
N THR A 76 -6.14 2.55 15.61
CA THR A 76 -7.33 3.15 16.25
C THR A 76 -7.25 3.21 17.78
N ARG A 77 -6.36 2.42 18.39
CA ARG A 77 -6.21 2.28 19.85
C ARG A 77 -4.77 2.37 20.34
N ASN A 78 -3.80 2.42 19.43
CA ASN A 78 -2.37 2.47 19.73
C ASN A 78 -1.69 3.64 19.01
N PRO A 79 -1.39 4.75 19.72
CA PRO A 79 -0.78 5.94 19.11
C PRO A 79 0.58 5.68 18.48
N LEU A 80 1.35 4.72 18.98
CA LEU A 80 2.65 4.37 18.41
C LEU A 80 2.46 3.78 17.00
N VAL A 81 1.55 2.84 16.83
CA VAL A 81 1.21 2.24 15.54
C VAL A 81 0.59 3.27 14.60
N ALA A 82 -0.26 4.17 15.12
CA ALA A 82 -0.82 5.27 14.33
C ALA A 82 0.27 6.16 13.73
N ASN A 83 1.27 6.54 14.53
CA ASN A 83 2.40 7.33 14.06
C ASN A 83 3.24 6.58 13.01
N MET A 84 3.48 5.27 13.20
CA MET A 84 4.17 4.44 12.21
C MET A 84 3.44 4.45 10.86
N LEU A 85 2.11 4.34 10.86
CA LEU A 85 1.32 4.42 9.62
C LEU A 85 1.34 5.80 8.99
N ILE A 86 1.30 6.89 9.77
CA ILE A 86 1.42 8.26 9.25
C ILE A 86 2.76 8.46 8.54
N GLU A 87 3.86 7.98 9.13
CA GLU A 87 5.20 8.09 8.53
C GLU A 87 5.33 7.22 7.27
N ALA A 88 4.80 6.00 7.31
CA ALA A 88 4.74 5.10 6.15
C ALA A 88 3.95 5.73 5.00
N GLU A 89 2.78 6.31 5.29
CA GLU A 89 1.91 6.94 4.31
C GLU A 89 2.56 8.19 3.71
N ALA A 90 3.13 9.07 4.54
CA ALA A 90 3.83 10.26 4.06
C ALA A 90 4.95 9.92 3.08
N ARG A 91 5.69 8.82 3.35
CA ARG A 91 6.75 8.33 2.47
C ARG A 91 6.17 7.76 1.18
N MET A 92 5.12 6.94 1.24
CA MET A 92 4.47 6.38 0.06
C MET A 92 3.91 7.48 -0.84
N PHE A 93 3.17 8.41 -0.26
CA PHE A 93 2.55 9.54 -0.93
C PHE A 93 3.57 10.43 -1.65
N ALA A 94 4.70 10.75 -1.00
CA ALA A 94 5.77 11.54 -1.60
C ALA A 94 6.39 10.83 -2.82
N ASN A 95 6.63 9.52 -2.72
CA ASN A 95 7.18 8.73 -3.83
C ASN A 95 6.19 8.62 -4.99
N ALA A 96 4.90 8.39 -4.69
CA ALA A 96 3.85 8.35 -5.70
C ALA A 96 3.68 9.70 -6.41
N CYS A 97 3.73 10.82 -5.69
CA CYS A 97 3.71 12.16 -6.28
C CYS A 97 4.90 12.38 -7.21
N ALA A 98 6.11 12.03 -6.76
CA ALA A 98 7.32 12.17 -7.57
C ALA A 98 7.27 11.30 -8.84
N HIS A 99 6.71 10.08 -8.74
CA HIS A 99 6.51 9.17 -9.86
C HIS A 99 5.50 9.73 -10.87
N LEU A 100 4.32 10.15 -10.40
CA LEU A 100 3.29 10.74 -11.25
C LEU A 100 3.74 12.05 -11.90
N LYS A 101 4.51 12.89 -11.19
CA LYS A 101 5.05 14.13 -11.79
C LYS A 101 5.97 13.85 -12.97
N LYS A 102 6.76 12.77 -12.91
CA LYS A 102 7.63 12.35 -14.03
C LYS A 102 6.81 11.88 -15.23
N GLN A 103 5.71 11.16 -15.00
CA GLN A 103 4.84 10.65 -16.06
C GLN A 103 3.95 11.74 -16.68
N PHE A 104 3.48 12.67 -15.85
CA PHE A 104 2.55 13.74 -16.23
C PHE A 104 3.13 15.12 -15.86
N PRO A 105 4.24 15.55 -16.50
CA PRO A 105 4.93 16.78 -16.13
C PRO A 105 4.10 18.06 -16.36
N HIS A 106 3.03 17.96 -17.16
CA HIS A 106 2.12 19.04 -17.47
C HIS A 106 1.07 19.30 -16.38
N LEU A 107 0.83 18.35 -15.47
CA LEU A 107 -0.14 18.52 -14.38
C LEU A 107 0.47 19.38 -13.26
N SER A 108 -0.37 20.17 -12.59
CA SER A 108 0.04 20.94 -11.41
C SER A 108 0.36 20.00 -10.23
N ASP A 109 1.20 20.47 -9.30
CA ASP A 109 1.57 19.66 -8.13
C ASP A 109 0.36 19.37 -7.23
N GLU A 110 -0.58 20.33 -7.12
CA GLU A 110 -1.83 20.15 -6.40
C GLU A 110 -2.70 19.05 -7.02
N HIS A 111 -2.83 19.06 -8.35
CA HIS A 111 -3.61 18.04 -9.06
C HIS A 111 -2.98 16.65 -8.94
N ILE A 112 -1.65 16.55 -8.99
CA ILE A 112 -0.93 15.29 -8.76
C ILE A 112 -1.21 14.75 -7.36
N ARG A 113 -1.14 15.60 -6.33
CA ARG A 113 -1.46 15.20 -4.95
C ARG A 113 -2.87 14.64 -4.84
N CYS A 114 -3.86 15.29 -5.47
CA CYS A 114 -5.23 14.79 -5.53
C CYS A 114 -5.32 13.43 -6.25
N CYS A 115 -4.60 13.26 -7.36
CA CYS A 115 -4.58 11.99 -8.07
C CYS A 115 -3.97 10.85 -7.24
N VAL A 116 -2.88 11.13 -6.50
CA VAL A 116 -2.28 10.15 -5.58
C VAL A 116 -3.28 9.75 -4.51
N GLU A 117 -3.92 10.70 -3.85
CA GLU A 117 -4.90 10.44 -2.79
C GLU A 117 -6.05 9.56 -3.28
N ILE A 118 -6.66 9.92 -4.41
CA ILE A 118 -7.77 9.16 -5.01
C ILE A 118 -7.32 7.73 -5.37
N THR A 119 -6.11 7.60 -5.91
CA THR A 119 -5.55 6.29 -6.27
C THR A 119 -5.27 5.43 -5.04
N ALA A 120 -4.69 6.01 -3.98
CA ALA A 120 -4.43 5.33 -2.73
C ALA A 120 -5.73 4.76 -2.14
N VAL A 121 -6.79 5.58 -2.07
CA VAL A 121 -8.12 5.15 -1.63
C VAL A 121 -8.68 3.99 -2.46
N MET A 122 -8.51 4.02 -3.78
CA MET A 122 -8.95 2.90 -4.65
C MET A 122 -8.17 1.61 -4.37
N ILE A 123 -6.85 1.70 -4.17
CA ILE A 123 -5.99 0.55 -3.89
C ILE A 123 -6.33 -0.04 -2.52
N GLU A 124 -6.36 0.78 -1.47
CA GLU A 124 -6.67 0.34 -0.11
C GLU A 124 -8.10 -0.21 0.00
N GLY A 125 -9.06 0.46 -0.63
CA GLY A 125 -10.43 -0.05 -0.74
C GLY A 125 -10.49 -1.39 -1.46
N THR A 126 -9.66 -1.58 -2.49
CA THR A 126 -9.54 -2.87 -3.18
C THR A 126 -9.01 -3.95 -2.26
N ILE A 127 -7.93 -3.68 -1.51
CA ILE A 127 -7.36 -4.60 -0.51
C ILE A 127 -8.43 -5.02 0.49
N TYR A 128 -9.17 -4.08 1.06
CA TYR A 128 -10.25 -4.39 2.01
C TYR A 128 -11.36 -5.25 1.38
N ARG A 129 -11.75 -4.95 0.13
CA ARG A 129 -12.82 -5.69 -0.57
C ARG A 129 -12.42 -7.10 -0.99
N ARG A 130 -11.12 -7.43 -1.07
CA ARG A 130 -10.60 -8.80 -1.34
C ARG A 130 -11.09 -9.83 -0.32
N LEU A 131 -11.37 -9.40 0.92
CA LEU A 131 -11.93 -10.25 1.98
C LEU A 131 -13.33 -10.81 1.67
N THR A 132 -13.98 -10.34 0.60
CA THR A 132 -15.31 -10.81 0.18
C THR A 132 -15.30 -11.17 -1.30
N PRO A 133 -16.09 -12.15 -1.76
CA PRO A 133 -16.14 -12.50 -3.18
C PRO A 133 -16.52 -11.32 -4.08
N LEU A 134 -15.91 -11.28 -5.27
CA LEU A 134 -16.30 -10.36 -6.33
C LEU A 134 -17.74 -10.71 -6.77
N LYS A 135 -18.60 -9.70 -6.91
CA LYS A 135 -20.04 -9.88 -7.24
C LYS A 135 -20.36 -9.62 -8.71
N VAL A 136 -19.37 -9.21 -9.50
CA VAL A 136 -19.48 -8.84 -10.91
C VAL A 136 -18.23 -9.34 -11.64
N PRO A 137 -18.24 -9.58 -12.97
CA PRO A 137 -17.06 -10.01 -13.71
C PRO A 137 -15.97 -8.93 -13.74
N SER A 138 -14.71 -9.31 -13.55
CA SER A 138 -13.57 -8.38 -13.56
C SER A 138 -13.39 -7.70 -14.92
N GLU A 139 -13.69 -8.41 -16.01
CA GLU A 139 -13.62 -7.91 -17.38
C GLU A 139 -14.56 -6.72 -17.64
N GLN A 140 -15.64 -6.61 -16.85
CA GLN A 140 -16.56 -5.48 -16.92
C GLN A 140 -16.10 -4.30 -16.05
N LEU A 141 -15.32 -4.57 -15.00
CA LEU A 141 -14.77 -3.55 -14.10
C LEU A 141 -13.55 -2.85 -14.67
N GLU A 142 -12.66 -3.57 -15.35
CA GLU A 142 -11.43 -3.03 -15.91
C GLU A 142 -11.62 -1.77 -16.76
N PRO A 143 -12.52 -1.73 -17.77
CA PRO A 143 -12.72 -0.51 -18.56
C PRO A 143 -13.27 0.65 -17.73
N ILE A 144 -14.01 0.37 -16.65
CA ILE A 144 -14.53 1.41 -15.73
C ILE A 144 -13.36 2.01 -14.94
N TYR A 145 -12.49 1.19 -14.36
CA TYR A 145 -11.29 1.68 -13.68
C TYR A 145 -10.37 2.44 -14.64
N GLN A 146 -10.19 1.96 -15.87
CA GLN A 146 -9.41 2.66 -16.90
C GLN A 146 -9.98 4.05 -17.18
N ASN A 147 -11.30 4.18 -17.32
CA ASN A 147 -11.95 5.46 -17.55
C ASN A 147 -11.79 6.43 -16.38
N ILE A 148 -11.92 5.94 -15.14
CA ILE A 148 -11.71 6.75 -13.93
C ILE A 148 -10.25 7.24 -13.86
N LEU A 149 -9.28 6.34 -14.06
CA LEU A 149 -7.86 6.68 -14.03
C LEU A 149 -7.50 7.67 -15.15
N ASN A 150 -7.99 7.43 -16.37
CA ASN A 150 -7.80 8.38 -17.49
C ASN A 150 -8.40 9.75 -17.18
N MET A 151 -9.58 9.80 -16.56
CA MET A 151 -10.23 11.06 -16.19
C MET A 151 -9.37 11.86 -15.21
N ILE A 152 -8.85 11.23 -14.16
CA ILE A 152 -8.06 11.95 -13.15
C ILE A 152 -6.68 12.36 -13.69
N PHE A 153 -6.04 11.56 -14.56
CA PHE A 153 -4.72 11.91 -15.11
C PHE A 153 -4.77 12.81 -16.36
N SER A 154 -5.93 12.97 -16.99
CA SER A 154 -6.09 13.85 -18.19
C SER A 154 -6.73 15.19 -17.87
N ALA A 155 -7.22 15.40 -16.65
CA ALA A 155 -7.81 16.67 -16.24
C ALA A 155 -6.73 17.77 -16.24
N LYS A 156 -6.97 18.84 -17.00
CA LYS A 156 -6.11 20.03 -17.09
C LYS A 156 -6.31 20.97 -15.92
#